data_AF-A0A6D2G6L7-F1
#
_entry.id   AF-A0A6D2G6L7-F1
#
_cell.length_a   1.000
_cell.length_b   1.000
_cell.length_c   1.000
_cell.angle_alpha   90.00
_cell.angle_beta   90.00
_cell.angle_gamma   90.00
#
_symmetry.space_group_name_H-M   'P 1'
#
loop_
_entity.id
_entity.type
_entity.pdbx_description
1 polymer ?
#
loop_
_entity_poly.entity_id
_entity_poly.type
_entity_poly.pdbx_seq_one_letter_code
_entity_poly.pdbx_strand_id
1 'polypeptide(L)'
;MFLSLEFRVNSRCKRGSLSGEEYIYLDKTPEVTWYGWDGDRLTTTETATQRVQTIYTPGSFTPLIRVETQTAELAKAVRRTLAEKFQQEANVTFPPELMALVDSLEAELQRGELSETSRVWLAQCGLTSEQIQNQMEPEYTPQRKIHLYHCDHRGLPLALVNAEGNLVSRHPCES
;
A
#
# COMPACT_ATOMS: atom_id res chain seq x y z
N MET A 1 -15.52 1.92 6.50
CA MET A 1 -14.70 1.88 5.28
C MET A 1 -15.21 0.73 4.42
N PHE A 2 -15.57 0.99 3.16
CA PHE A 2 -16.04 -0.03 2.21
C PHE A 2 -15.01 -0.19 1.08
N LEU A 3 -14.82 -1.43 0.60
CA LEU A 3 -13.94 -1.75 -0.52
C LEU A 3 -14.78 -2.25 -1.70
N SER A 4 -14.57 -1.64 -2.86
CA SER A 4 -15.13 -2.06 -4.15
C SER A 4 -14.02 -2.50 -5.09
N LEU A 5 -14.34 -3.41 -6.01
CA LEU A 5 -13.43 -3.95 -7.00
C LEU A 5 -14.02 -3.83 -8.41
N GLU A 6 -13.22 -3.38 -9.37
CA GLU A 6 -13.55 -3.39 -10.79
C GLU A 6 -12.53 -4.25 -11.56
N PHE A 7 -13.03 -5.13 -12.44
CA PHE A 7 -12.22 -5.89 -13.39
C PHE A 7 -12.38 -5.32 -14.79
N ARG A 8 -11.27 -4.97 -15.44
CA ARG A 8 -11.23 -4.54 -16.84
C ARG A 8 -10.46 -5.55 -17.68
N VAL A 9 -11.06 -6.02 -18.77
CA VAL A 9 -10.40 -6.88 -19.75
C VAL A 9 -10.14 -6.05 -21.01
N ASN A 10 -8.87 -5.82 -21.32
CA ASN A 10 -8.47 -5.11 -22.53
C ASN A 10 -8.44 -6.08 -23.73
N SER A 11 -8.70 -5.54 -24.92
CA SER A 11 -8.63 -6.28 -26.18
C SER A 11 -7.60 -5.64 -27.11
N ARG A 12 -6.91 -6.48 -27.87
CA ARG A 12 -5.93 -6.05 -28.88
C ARG A 12 -6.37 -6.54 -30.25
N CYS A 13 -6.43 -5.64 -31.22
CA CYS A 13 -6.68 -5.99 -32.61
C CYS A 13 -5.34 -6.17 -33.33
N LYS A 14 -5.15 -7.31 -34.01
CA LYS A 14 -4.04 -7.52 -34.95
C LYS A 14 -4.61 -7.78 -36.34
N ARG A 15 -4.06 -7.07 -37.33
CA ARG A 15 -4.39 -7.26 -38.74
C ARG A 15 -3.45 -8.31 -39.35
N GLY A 16 -4.02 -9.34 -39.95
CA GLY A 16 -3.28 -10.42 -40.61
C GLY A 16 -2.52 -9.90 -41.82
N SER A 17 -1.19 -10.11 -41.85
CA SER A 17 -0.31 -9.57 -42.90
C SER A 17 -0.52 -10.15 -44.30
N LEU A 18 -1.27 -11.25 -44.43
CA LEU A 18 -1.46 -11.98 -45.69
C LEU A 18 -2.92 -12.04 -46.16
N SER A 19 -3.91 -11.96 -45.25
CA SER A 19 -5.34 -12.09 -45.58
C SER A 19 -6.14 -10.79 -45.40
N GLY A 20 -5.57 -9.77 -44.75
CA GLY A 20 -6.30 -8.54 -44.40
C GLY A 20 -7.34 -8.70 -43.28
N GLU A 21 -7.52 -9.92 -42.74
CA GLU A 21 -8.48 -10.18 -41.67
C GLU A 21 -7.99 -9.63 -40.32
N GLU A 22 -8.91 -9.04 -39.56
CA GLU A 22 -8.66 -8.54 -38.21
C GLU A 22 -9.03 -9.59 -37.16
N TYR A 23 -8.09 -9.91 -36.28
CA TYR A 23 -8.31 -10.77 -35.13
C TYR A 23 -8.30 -9.93 -33.85
N ILE A 24 -9.34 -10.08 -33.04
CA ILE A 24 -9.42 -9.52 -31.70
C ILE A 24 -8.95 -10.58 -30.69
N TYR A 25 -7.92 -10.25 -29.92
CA TYR A 25 -7.46 -11.06 -28.80
C TYR A 25 -7.81 -10.37 -27.49
N LEU A 26 -8.43 -11.09 -26.56
CA LEU A 26 -8.60 -10.62 -25.19
C LEU A 26 -7.31 -10.88 -24.41
N ASP A 27 -6.87 -9.90 -23.62
CA ASP A 27 -5.80 -10.13 -22.66
C ASP A 27 -6.28 -11.09 -21.57
N LYS A 28 -5.47 -12.12 -21.27
CA LYS A 28 -5.86 -13.20 -20.35
C LYS A 28 -5.86 -12.78 -18.88
N THR A 29 -5.17 -11.70 -18.55
CA THR A 29 -5.07 -11.16 -17.19
C THR A 29 -5.89 -9.87 -17.11
N PRO A 30 -7.00 -9.85 -16.36
CA PRO A 30 -7.77 -8.62 -16.18
C PRO A 30 -6.96 -7.60 -15.37
N GLU A 31 -7.07 -6.34 -15.74
CA GLU A 31 -6.63 -5.23 -14.90
C GLU A 31 -7.62 -5.06 -13.75
N VAL A 32 -7.11 -5.03 -12.53
CA VAL A 32 -7.91 -4.90 -11.31
C VAL A 32 -7.69 -3.51 -10.73
N THR A 33 -8.80 -2.81 -10.43
CA THR A 33 -8.77 -1.56 -9.67
C THR A 33 -9.56 -1.70 -8.38
N TRP A 34 -8.92 -1.36 -7.27
CA TRP A 34 -9.52 -1.33 -5.93
C TRP A 34 -9.94 0.10 -5.59
N TYR A 35 -11.11 0.25 -5.00
CA TYR A 35 -11.64 1.53 -4.53
C TYR A 35 -11.96 1.47 -3.05
N GLY A 36 -11.34 2.35 -2.26
CA GLY A 36 -11.59 2.50 -0.83
C GLY A 36 -12.47 3.72 -0.56
N TRP A 37 -13.54 3.51 0.19
CA TRP A 37 -14.55 4.52 0.49
C TRP A 37 -14.66 4.80 1.99
N ASP A 38 -14.81 6.08 2.32
CA ASP A 38 -15.21 6.58 3.64
C ASP A 38 -16.57 7.28 3.55
N GLY A 39 -17.63 6.57 3.94
CA GLY A 39 -19.00 6.96 3.59
C GLY A 39 -19.15 7.07 2.07
N ASP A 40 -19.56 8.24 1.60
CA ASP A 40 -19.75 8.55 0.18
C ASP A 40 -18.48 9.10 -0.50
N ARG A 41 -17.35 9.18 0.22
CA ARG A 41 -16.09 9.74 -0.31
C ARG A 41 -15.16 8.66 -0.79
N LEU A 42 -14.75 8.74 -2.05
CA LEU A 42 -13.68 7.90 -2.59
C LEU A 42 -12.33 8.37 -2.03
N THR A 43 -11.77 7.63 -1.08
CA THR A 43 -10.52 8.01 -0.40
C THR A 43 -9.30 7.29 -0.92
N THR A 44 -9.47 6.16 -1.61
CA THR A 44 -8.35 5.40 -2.19
C THR A 44 -8.74 4.82 -3.54
N THR A 45 -7.87 4.94 -4.53
CA THR A 45 -7.92 4.19 -5.78
C THR A 45 -6.58 3.48 -5.94
N GLU A 46 -6.60 2.18 -6.17
CA GLU A 46 -5.39 1.39 -6.34
C GLU A 46 -5.49 0.51 -7.57
N THR A 47 -4.50 0.68 -8.43
CA THR A 47 -4.31 -0.10 -9.66
C THR A 47 -3.10 -1.00 -9.50
N ALA A 48 -2.81 -1.81 -10.51
CA ALA A 48 -1.61 -2.62 -10.55
C ALA A 48 -0.30 -1.80 -10.43
N THR A 49 -0.31 -0.52 -10.81
CA THR A 49 0.90 0.31 -10.90
C THR A 49 0.97 1.42 -9.85
N GLN A 50 -0.17 1.90 -9.37
CA GLN A 50 -0.23 3.07 -8.49
C GLN A 50 -1.42 3.02 -7.53
N ARG A 51 -1.18 3.46 -6.29
CA ARG A 51 -2.19 3.84 -5.31
C ARG A 51 -2.28 5.37 -5.22
N VAL A 52 -3.50 5.90 -5.29
CA VAL A 52 -3.84 7.30 -5.06
C VAL A 52 -4.74 7.36 -3.84
N GLN A 53 -4.41 8.21 -2.87
CA GLN A 53 -5.24 8.45 -1.69
C GLN A 53 -5.60 9.93 -1.61
N THR A 54 -6.86 10.23 -1.31
CA THR A 54 -7.35 11.59 -1.15
C THR A 54 -7.83 11.80 0.27
N ILE A 55 -7.26 12.80 0.95
CA ILE A 55 -7.70 13.25 2.27
C ILE A 55 -8.64 14.43 2.05
N TYR A 56 -9.80 14.37 2.71
CA TYR A 56 -10.84 15.38 2.62
C TYR A 56 -10.89 16.22 3.89
N THR A 57 -11.47 17.41 3.77
CA THR A 57 -11.86 18.21 4.92
C THR A 57 -12.90 17.45 5.75
N PRO A 58 -12.79 17.40 7.09
CA PRO A 58 -13.77 16.73 7.94
C PRO A 58 -15.19 17.19 7.66
N GLY A 59 -16.13 16.25 7.54
CA GLY A 59 -17.54 16.54 7.26
C GLY A 59 -17.86 17.14 5.88
N SER A 60 -16.89 17.23 4.95
CA SER A 60 -17.09 17.81 3.61
C SER A 60 -16.54 16.89 2.51
N PHE A 61 -16.91 17.21 1.25
CA PHE A 61 -16.34 16.64 0.03
C PHE A 61 -15.16 17.47 -0.52
N THR A 62 -14.77 18.55 0.15
CA THR A 62 -13.61 19.37 -0.24
C THR A 62 -12.31 18.57 -0.06
N PRO A 63 -11.60 18.19 -1.14
CA PRO A 63 -10.35 17.47 -1.00
C PRO A 63 -9.24 18.45 -0.56
N LEU A 64 -8.30 17.95 0.22
CA LEU A 64 -7.19 18.73 0.76
C LEU A 64 -5.86 18.22 0.21
N ILE A 65 -5.63 16.91 0.28
CA ILE A 65 -4.35 16.31 -0.04
C ILE A 65 -4.58 15.10 -0.94
N ARG A 66 -3.78 15.00 -2.00
CA ARG A 66 -3.65 13.79 -2.82
C ARG A 66 -2.27 13.20 -2.59
N VAL A 67 -2.23 11.93 -2.21
CA VAL A 67 -1.00 11.16 -2.02
C VAL A 67 -0.93 10.10 -3.10
N GLU A 68 0.11 10.15 -3.91
CA GLU A 68 0.37 9.18 -4.97
C GLU A 68 1.56 8.32 -4.60
N THR A 69 1.38 7.01 -4.62
CA THR A 69 2.44 6.03 -4.32
C THR A 69 2.46 4.97 -5.40
N GLN A 70 3.63 4.65 -5.96
CA GLN A 70 3.74 3.52 -6.88
C GLN A 70 3.53 2.21 -6.13
N THR A 71 2.83 1.25 -6.73
CA THR A 71 2.60 -0.07 -6.11
C THR A 71 3.93 -0.80 -5.85
N ALA A 72 4.93 -0.61 -6.72
CA ALA A 72 6.28 -1.12 -6.50
C ALA A 72 6.98 -0.49 -5.27
N GLU A 73 6.73 0.81 -4.99
CA GLU A 73 7.24 1.45 -3.76
C GLU A 73 6.48 1.00 -2.52
N LEU A 74 5.16 0.75 -2.62
CA LEU A 74 4.38 0.16 -1.53
C LEU A 74 4.86 -1.25 -1.18
N ALA A 75 5.18 -2.07 -2.19
CA ALA A 75 5.64 -3.43 -1.99
C ALA A 75 6.94 -3.52 -1.17
N LYS A 76 7.79 -2.49 -1.23
CA LYS A 76 9.03 -2.42 -0.40
C LYS A 76 8.76 -2.28 1.09
N ALA A 77 7.55 -1.88 1.51
CA ALA A 77 7.17 -1.83 2.91
C ALA A 77 6.71 -3.19 3.47
N VAL A 78 6.51 -4.19 2.60
CA VAL A 78 6.26 -5.56 3.05
C VAL A 78 7.57 -6.13 3.55
N ARG A 79 7.59 -6.48 4.85
CA ARG A 79 8.72 -7.11 5.52
C ARG A 79 8.39 -8.54 5.90
N ARG A 80 9.41 -9.38 5.97
CA ARG A 80 9.32 -10.70 6.56
C ARG A 80 9.28 -10.60 8.08
N THR A 81 8.44 -11.39 8.71
CA THR A 81 8.42 -11.50 10.18
C THR A 81 9.64 -12.28 10.68
N LEU A 82 9.95 -12.16 11.98
CA LEU A 82 10.97 -12.98 12.63
C LEU A 82 10.67 -14.47 12.48
N ALA A 83 9.40 -14.88 12.58
CA ALA A 83 8.99 -16.27 12.42
C ALA A 83 9.32 -16.77 11.00
N GLU A 84 8.91 -16.02 9.98
CA GLU A 84 9.19 -16.35 8.59
C GLU A 84 10.70 -16.42 8.31
N LYS A 85 11.46 -15.46 8.84
CA LYS A 85 12.92 -15.43 8.71
C LYS A 85 13.58 -16.66 9.34
N PHE A 86 13.22 -16.99 10.59
CA PHE A 86 13.80 -18.14 11.27
C PHE A 86 13.42 -19.47 10.61
N GLN A 87 12.18 -19.61 10.12
CA GLN A 87 11.77 -20.78 9.34
C GLN A 87 12.60 -20.94 8.07
N GLN A 88 12.84 -19.83 7.35
CA GLN A 88 13.64 -19.82 6.13
C GLN A 88 15.10 -20.19 6.40
N GLU A 89 15.70 -19.61 7.45
CA GLU A 89 17.11 -19.86 7.80
C GLU A 89 17.35 -21.28 8.31
N ALA A 90 16.43 -21.81 9.11
CA ALA A 90 16.51 -23.17 9.64
C ALA A 90 16.00 -24.23 8.65
N ASN A 91 15.35 -23.83 7.55
CA ASN A 91 14.69 -24.70 6.59
C ASN A 91 13.69 -25.67 7.27
N VAL A 92 12.87 -25.13 8.18
CA VAL A 92 11.85 -25.88 8.93
C VAL A 92 10.50 -25.16 8.92
N THR A 93 9.44 -25.93 9.11
CA THR A 93 8.10 -25.38 9.38
C THR A 93 7.87 -25.31 10.87
N PHE A 94 7.56 -24.11 11.39
CA PHE A 94 7.22 -23.96 12.80
C PHE A 94 5.81 -24.48 13.10
N PRO A 95 5.61 -25.15 14.24
CA PRO A 95 4.27 -25.36 14.78
C PRO A 95 3.54 -24.02 15.01
N PRO A 96 2.21 -23.96 14.87
CA PRO A 96 1.44 -22.72 15.04
C PRO A 96 1.68 -22.01 16.38
N GLU A 97 1.88 -22.79 17.45
CA GLU A 97 2.11 -22.25 18.80
C GLU A 97 3.43 -21.49 18.88
N LEU A 98 4.47 -22.00 18.22
CA LEU A 98 5.78 -21.32 18.16
C LEU A 98 5.72 -20.08 17.27
N MET A 99 4.98 -20.15 16.16
CA MET A 99 4.75 -19.02 15.27
C MET A 99 4.09 -17.87 16.04
N ALA A 100 3.00 -18.15 16.76
CA ALA A 100 2.30 -17.15 17.58
C ALA A 100 3.18 -16.57 18.70
N LEU A 101 4.07 -17.37 19.30
CA LEU A 101 5.01 -16.89 20.30
C LEU A 101 6.03 -15.92 19.70
N VAL A 102 6.61 -16.26 18.56
CA VAL A 102 7.59 -15.40 17.86
C VAL A 102 6.91 -14.12 17.35
N ASP A 103 5.70 -14.21 16.82
CA ASP A 103 4.92 -13.04 16.38
C ASP A 103 4.58 -12.11 17.56
N SER A 104 4.25 -12.68 18.72
CA SER A 104 3.99 -11.92 19.95
C SER A 104 5.26 -11.21 20.44
N LEU A 105 6.40 -11.90 20.44
CA LEU A 105 7.69 -11.31 20.76
C LEU A 105 8.03 -10.16 19.80
N GLU A 106 7.83 -10.36 18.49
CA GLU A 106 8.10 -9.32 17.50
C GLU A 106 7.25 -8.08 17.75
N ALA A 107 5.95 -8.25 18.02
CA ALA A 107 5.03 -7.15 18.35
C ALA A 107 5.41 -6.43 19.66
N GLU A 108 5.92 -7.15 20.65
CA GLU A 108 6.47 -6.57 21.89
C GLU A 108 7.73 -5.75 21.63
N LEU A 109 8.68 -6.29 20.84
CA LEU A 109 9.90 -5.59 20.46
C LEU A 109 9.59 -4.30 19.66
N GLN A 110 8.60 -4.34 18.76
CA GLN A 110 8.17 -3.16 18.00
C GLN A 110 7.59 -2.06 18.88
N ARG A 111 6.89 -2.43 19.95
CA ARG A 111 6.34 -1.47 20.92
C ARG A 111 7.38 -0.98 21.94
N GLY A 112 8.55 -1.64 22.01
CA GLY A 112 9.56 -1.37 23.03
C GLY A 112 9.20 -1.90 24.41
N GLU A 113 8.21 -2.80 24.51
CA GLU A 113 7.68 -3.32 25.76
C GLU A 113 7.72 -4.85 25.75
N LEU A 114 8.69 -5.43 26.45
CA LEU A 114 8.84 -6.89 26.55
C LEU A 114 8.12 -7.45 27.76
N SER A 115 7.29 -8.47 27.55
CA SER A 115 6.64 -9.21 28.63
C SER A 115 7.63 -10.09 29.38
N GLU A 116 7.27 -10.47 30.61
CA GLU A 116 8.08 -11.39 31.41
C GLU A 116 8.21 -12.76 30.73
N THR A 117 7.13 -13.24 30.11
CA THR A 117 7.12 -14.48 29.33
C THR A 117 8.18 -14.45 28.23
N SER A 118 8.20 -13.38 27.43
CA SER A 118 9.19 -13.18 26.36
C SER A 118 10.61 -13.07 26.90
N ARG A 119 10.82 -12.37 28.02
CA ARG A 119 12.14 -12.26 28.66
C ARG A 119 12.67 -13.61 29.14
N VAL A 120 11.83 -14.39 29.82
CA VAL A 120 12.19 -15.73 30.28
C VAL A 120 12.49 -16.64 29.10
N TRP A 121 11.67 -16.60 28.04
CA TRP A 121 11.89 -17.39 26.84
C TRP A 121 13.22 -17.04 26.16
N LEU A 122 13.52 -15.75 25.97
CA LEU A 122 14.81 -15.29 25.44
C LEU A 122 15.98 -15.75 26.30
N ALA A 123 15.87 -15.63 27.62
CA ALA A 123 16.90 -16.06 28.56
C ALA A 123 17.14 -17.59 28.49
N GLN A 124 16.08 -18.39 28.35
CA GLN A 124 16.18 -19.84 28.15
C GLN A 124 16.90 -20.19 26.83
N CYS A 125 16.69 -19.39 25.79
CA CYS A 125 17.39 -19.52 24.51
C CYS A 125 18.82 -18.94 24.53
N GLY A 126 19.24 -18.26 25.61
CA GLY A 126 20.53 -17.58 25.69
C GLY A 126 20.63 -16.33 24.78
N LEU A 127 19.48 -15.73 24.46
CA LEU A 127 19.36 -14.58 23.57
C LEU A 127 19.00 -13.32 24.35
N THR A 128 19.45 -12.17 23.84
CA THR A 128 19.07 -10.85 24.35
C THR A 128 18.03 -10.21 23.43
N SER A 129 17.26 -9.26 23.97
CA SER A 129 16.30 -8.50 23.18
C SER A 129 16.94 -7.72 22.04
N GLU A 130 18.13 -7.13 22.28
CA GLU A 130 18.88 -6.39 21.27
C GLU A 130 19.33 -7.31 20.11
N GLN A 131 19.80 -8.51 20.43
CA GLN A 131 20.16 -9.50 19.40
C GLN A 131 18.99 -9.87 18.51
N ILE A 132 17.80 -10.10 19.08
CA ILE A 132 16.61 -10.42 18.28
C ILE A 132 16.10 -9.19 17.53
N GLN A 133 16.15 -8.00 18.12
CA GLN A 133 15.76 -6.77 17.44
C GLN A 133 16.63 -6.50 16.21
N ASN A 134 17.93 -6.81 16.28
CA ASN A 134 18.84 -6.74 15.14
C ASN A 134 18.53 -7.77 14.03
N GLN A 135 17.71 -8.79 14.29
CA GLN A 135 17.24 -9.72 13.27
C GLN A 135 16.01 -9.22 12.51
N MET A 136 15.29 -8.25 13.06
CA MET A 136 14.08 -7.71 12.44
C MET A 136 14.45 -6.93 11.18
N GLU A 137 13.64 -7.09 10.14
CA GLU A 137 13.77 -6.23 8.98
C GLU A 137 13.35 -4.79 9.34
N PRO A 138 14.15 -3.77 8.96
CA PRO A 138 13.86 -2.39 9.30
C PRO A 138 12.58 -1.92 8.61
N GLU A 139 11.86 -1.02 9.26
CA GLU A 139 10.67 -0.42 8.68
C GLU A 139 11.03 0.51 7.51
N TYR A 140 10.44 0.27 6.34
CA TYR A 140 10.58 1.13 5.18
C TYR A 140 9.35 2.02 5.02
N THR A 141 9.56 3.33 4.92
CA THR A 141 8.50 4.27 4.55
C THR A 141 8.49 4.44 3.02
N PRO A 142 7.40 4.02 2.33
CA PRO A 142 7.29 4.18 0.88
C PRO A 142 7.46 5.63 0.44
N GLN A 143 8.19 5.84 -0.66
CA GLN A 143 8.28 7.16 -1.29
C GLN A 143 6.95 7.52 -1.94
N ARG A 144 6.49 8.76 -1.74
CA ARG A 144 5.17 9.24 -2.20
C ARG A 144 5.30 10.63 -2.80
N LYS A 145 4.47 10.93 -3.80
CA LYS A 145 4.25 12.31 -4.26
C LYS A 145 3.04 12.87 -3.52
N ILE A 146 3.22 14.03 -2.90
CA ILE A 146 2.17 14.72 -2.17
C ILE A 146 1.77 15.95 -2.97
N HIS A 147 0.47 16.07 -3.20
CA HIS A 147 -0.13 17.23 -3.83
C HIS A 147 -1.19 17.83 -2.92
N LEU A 148 -1.30 19.16 -2.92
CA LEU A 148 -2.38 19.86 -2.25
C LEU A 148 -3.40 20.32 -3.29
N TYR A 149 -4.67 20.18 -2.95
CA TYR A 149 -5.74 20.77 -3.75
C TYR A 149 -5.89 22.24 -3.39
N HIS A 150 -5.90 23.10 -4.41
CA HIS A 150 -6.36 24.47 -4.31
C HIS A 150 -7.83 24.51 -4.69
N CYS A 151 -8.69 24.82 -3.73
CA CYS A 151 -10.13 24.87 -3.90
C CYS A 151 -10.66 26.29 -3.77
N ASP A 152 -11.82 26.58 -4.37
CA ASP A 152 -12.55 27.82 -4.11
C ASP A 152 -13.24 27.80 -2.72
N HIS A 153 -13.95 28.89 -2.38
CA HIS A 153 -14.67 29.02 -1.12
C HIS A 153 -15.83 28.02 -0.94
N ARG A 154 -16.25 27.34 -2.02
CA ARG A 154 -17.30 26.31 -2.02
C ARG A 154 -16.72 24.90 -1.93
N GLY A 155 -15.40 24.77 -1.96
CA GLY A 155 -14.70 23.49 -1.93
C GLY A 155 -14.52 22.84 -3.29
N LEU A 156 -14.76 23.56 -4.40
CA LEU A 156 -14.55 23.05 -5.75
C LEU A 156 -13.03 23.04 -6.07
N PRO A 157 -12.45 21.90 -6.47
CA PRO A 157 -11.03 21.83 -6.81
C PRO A 157 -10.72 22.61 -8.10
N LEU A 158 -9.83 23.61 -8.01
CA LEU A 158 -9.38 24.43 -9.14
C LEU A 158 -8.03 23.96 -9.69
N ALA A 159 -7.13 23.53 -8.81
CA ALA A 159 -5.78 23.14 -9.19
C ALA A 159 -5.15 22.13 -8.21
N LEU A 160 -4.14 21.42 -8.68
CA LEU A 160 -3.20 20.67 -7.84
C LEU A 160 -1.88 21.41 -7.79
N VAL A 161 -1.34 21.57 -6.59
CA VAL A 161 0.02 22.08 -6.35
C VAL A 161 0.86 20.99 -5.68
N ASN A 162 2.17 20.98 -5.94
CA ASN A 162 3.08 20.06 -5.26
C ASN A 162 3.44 20.59 -3.85
N ALA A 163 4.22 19.81 -3.10
CA ALA A 163 4.65 20.17 -1.75
C ALA A 163 5.49 21.48 -1.70
N GLU A 164 6.16 21.84 -2.80
CA GLU A 164 6.93 23.09 -2.92
C GLU A 164 6.07 24.30 -3.34
N GLY A 165 4.75 24.12 -3.52
CA GLY A 165 3.82 25.19 -3.91
C GLY A 165 3.76 25.46 -5.42
N ASN A 166 4.41 24.64 -6.25
CA ASN A 166 4.36 24.76 -7.69
C ASN A 166 3.09 24.13 -8.26
N LEU A 167 2.53 24.76 -9.29
CA LEU A 167 1.37 24.27 -10.01
C LEU A 167 1.70 22.98 -10.78
N VAL A 168 0.93 21.91 -10.52
CA VAL A 168 1.06 20.62 -11.21
C VAL A 168 0.01 20.49 -12.31
N SER A 169 -1.24 20.87 -12.01
CA SER A 169 -2.32 20.90 -13.00
C SER A 169 -3.37 21.93 -12.62
N ARG A 170 -4.11 22.41 -13.63
CA ARG A 170 -5.36 23.18 -13.45
C ARG A 170 -6.51 22.40 -14.07
N HIS A 171 -7.64 22.41 -13.38
CA HIS A 171 -8.90 22.07 -14.04
C HIS A 171 -9.37 23.32 -14.80
N PRO A 172 -9.78 23.20 -16.07
CA PRO A 172 -10.38 24.33 -16.77
C PRO A 172 -11.63 24.74 -15.98
N CYS A 173 -11.70 26.01 -15.57
CA CYS A 173 -12.97 26.59 -15.13
C CYS A 173 -13.92 26.53 -16.32
N GLU A 174 -15.02 25.77 -16.22
CA GLU A 174 -16.19 26.07 -17.03
C GLU A 174 -16.72 27.42 -16.55
N SER A 175 -16.49 28.45 -17.37
CA SER A 175 -16.94 29.83 -17.16
C SER A 175 -18.43 29.99 -17.45
#